data_AF-A0A9D2IRK2-F1
#
_entry.id   AF-A0A9D2IRK2-F1
#
_cell.length_a   1.000
_cell.length_b   1.000
_cell.length_c   1.000
_cell.angle_alpha   90.00
_cell.angle_beta   90.00
_cell.angle_gamma   90.00
#
_symmetry.space_group_name_H-M   'P 1'
#
loop_
_entity.id
_entity.type
_entity.pdbx_description
1 polymer ?
#
loop_
_entity_poly.entity_id
_entity_poly.type
_entity_poly.pdbx_seq_one_letter_code
_entity_poly.pdbx_strand_id
1 'polypeptide(L)'
;MLKTIIWDGRTPLPEDTFPGGGGGETGVPPLFGAPGKPRAVALGIFDGVHLGHRAVISRAAGRELPDGRRATATVFTFTQPPWALPKESACELVTEGQRAAVFESLGVEELIQADFEAIRDFSPQEFVDRVLKDALHACLVCCGFNYHFGKGGQGDAGLLRRLCEERGMAVAVVPPVLVDGEPVSASRIRRLIEQGEVREASRLLGRPFTIDFPVVGGQKLGRLLGTPTINQPLPPHFVRPCFGVYAASVEADGKAVHAVTNVGIRPTVGADGPLAETWIADFHGDLYGRSVPVTLVEFLRPERKFDSVEELQRQILRDGERARRAVLGDPDEGIRAVLFDFDDTLQDRAAAFLGYCDYFLNKYFPVLPAGEKARRRQEMLRRNNGGYVDYPAYFRALFEEWGWKDAPAVEDVYREFQIRFPDTVALLPEAVPVLQELRRRGYRTGVITNGPSLLQNRKLDVSGLRPLLDIAVVSGDEGIHKPDPEIFRRAAARLGVACAGCLYVGDHPVNDVQGSRAAGMRPVYINAFGAGLHPEGAPEIHALSEIFALL
;
A
#
# COMPACT_ATOMS: atom_id res chain seq x y z
N MET A 1 0.02 15.28 2.73
CA MET A 1 0.67 14.95 4.02
C MET A 1 -0.42 14.60 5.01
N LEU A 2 -0.36 13.38 5.55
CA LEU A 2 -1.26 12.84 6.57
C LEU A 2 -1.20 13.70 7.84
N LYS A 3 -2.37 14.12 8.34
CA LYS A 3 -2.47 14.87 9.59
C LYS A 3 -2.66 13.91 10.76
N THR A 4 -1.66 13.82 11.64
CA THR A 4 -1.74 13.00 12.85
C THR A 4 -2.23 13.81 14.04
N ILE A 5 -3.21 13.28 14.78
CA ILE A 5 -3.80 13.88 15.98
C ILE A 5 -3.70 12.87 17.11
N ILE A 6 -2.99 13.23 18.17
CA ILE A 6 -3.01 12.49 19.44
C ILE A 6 -4.21 12.99 20.26
N TRP A 7 -5.11 12.08 20.62
CA TRP A 7 -6.36 12.40 21.29
C TRP A 7 -6.41 11.79 22.69
N ASP A 8 -6.69 12.62 23.70
CA ASP A 8 -6.71 12.23 25.11
C ASP A 8 -7.98 11.48 25.55
N GLY A 9 -8.89 11.19 24.60
CA GLY A 9 -10.14 10.50 24.86
C GLY A 9 -11.27 11.38 25.40
N ARG A 10 -11.03 12.68 25.62
CA ARG A 10 -11.95 13.56 26.36
C ARG A 10 -12.15 14.94 25.75
N THR A 11 -11.13 15.50 25.12
CA THR A 11 -11.18 16.86 24.53
C THR A 11 -11.81 16.86 23.14
N PRO A 12 -12.50 17.93 22.71
CA PRO A 12 -12.88 18.10 21.31
C PRO A 12 -11.64 18.12 20.41
N LEU A 13 -11.76 17.63 19.17
CA LEU A 13 -10.63 17.66 18.24
C LEU A 13 -10.35 19.11 17.75
N PRO A 14 -9.12 19.44 17.34
CA PRO A 14 -8.70 20.83 17.08
C PRO A 14 -9.48 21.63 16.04
N GLU A 15 -10.17 20.97 15.09
CA GLU A 15 -11.00 21.66 14.10
C GLU A 15 -12.46 21.82 14.53
N ASP A 16 -12.84 21.19 15.65
CA ASP A 16 -14.17 21.35 16.26
C ASP A 16 -14.19 22.56 17.23
N THR A 17 -13.03 23.19 17.48
CA THR A 17 -12.91 24.46 18.22
C THR A 17 -12.87 25.65 17.26
N PHE A 18 -14.01 26.31 17.05
CA PHE A 18 -14.08 27.57 16.28
C PHE A 18 -13.55 28.75 17.10
N PRO A 19 -12.66 29.59 16.56
CA PRO A 19 -12.36 30.88 17.17
C PRO A 19 -13.48 31.89 16.82
N GLY A 20 -14.25 32.31 17.82
CA GLY A 20 -14.96 33.60 17.80
C GLY A 20 -16.41 33.61 17.28
N GLY A 21 -17.35 33.21 18.13
CA GLY A 21 -18.71 33.78 18.14
C GLY A 21 -18.76 34.86 19.22
N GLY A 22 -18.60 36.12 18.84
CA GLY A 22 -18.67 37.24 19.77
C GLY A 22 -20.09 37.49 20.28
N GLY A 23 -20.21 37.66 21.60
CA GLY A 23 -21.16 38.60 22.21
C GLY A 23 -22.59 38.11 22.45
N GLY A 24 -22.79 37.41 23.57
CA GLY A 24 -24.07 37.26 24.24
C GLY A 24 -23.85 36.64 25.62
N GLU A 25 -23.82 37.48 26.66
CA GLU A 25 -23.62 37.07 28.05
C GLU A 25 -24.75 36.14 28.53
N THR A 26 -24.55 34.83 28.35
CA THR A 26 -25.15 33.80 29.19
C THR A 26 -24.06 32.78 29.47
N GLY A 27 -23.62 32.68 30.73
CA GLY A 27 -22.46 31.88 31.18
C GLY A 27 -22.65 30.36 31.10
N VAL A 28 -22.91 29.83 29.91
CA VAL A 28 -22.84 28.39 29.60
C VAL A 28 -22.12 28.27 28.24
N PRO A 29 -20.94 27.61 28.17
CA PRO A 29 -20.33 27.29 26.88
C PRO A 29 -21.32 26.42 26.09
N PRO A 30 -21.41 26.57 24.75
CA PRO A 30 -22.26 25.66 23.98
C PRO A 30 -21.69 24.24 24.09
N LEU A 31 -22.30 23.42 24.96
CA LEU A 31 -22.20 21.98 24.94
C LEU A 31 -23.14 21.50 23.83
N PHE A 32 -22.53 21.02 22.74
CA PHE A 32 -23.17 20.33 21.60
C PHE A 32 -24.05 21.23 20.70
N GLY A 33 -23.58 21.54 19.49
CA GLY A 33 -24.43 22.19 18.47
C GLY A 33 -23.75 22.85 17.27
N ALA A 34 -22.43 23.04 17.24
CA ALA A 34 -21.75 23.44 16.01
C ALA A 34 -21.56 22.20 15.10
N PRO A 35 -21.76 22.29 13.78
CA PRO A 35 -21.46 21.17 12.88
C PRO A 35 -19.93 20.99 12.85
N GLY A 36 -19.44 20.02 13.62
CA GLY A 36 -18.04 19.61 13.56
C GLY A 36 -17.71 18.98 12.20
N LYS A 37 -16.41 18.80 11.95
CA LYS A 37 -15.93 18.29 10.67
C LYS A 37 -16.41 16.85 10.45
N PRO A 38 -17.22 16.55 9.41
CA PRO A 38 -17.74 15.21 9.20
C PRO A 38 -16.62 14.26 8.76
N ARG A 39 -16.56 13.06 9.38
CA ARG A 39 -15.51 12.08 9.12
C ARG A 39 -16.06 10.75 8.64
N ALA A 40 -15.37 10.15 7.68
CA ALA A 40 -15.51 8.73 7.36
C ALA A 40 -14.39 7.98 8.07
N VAL A 41 -14.73 7.17 9.06
CA VAL A 41 -13.79 6.65 10.05
C VAL A 41 -13.55 5.16 9.83
N ALA A 42 -12.33 4.78 9.50
CA ALA A 42 -11.87 3.41 9.56
C ALA A 42 -11.41 3.07 11.00
N LEU A 43 -12.04 2.07 11.61
CA LEU A 43 -11.75 1.63 12.98
C LEU A 43 -10.83 0.41 12.98
N GLY A 44 -9.72 0.51 13.71
CA GLY A 44 -8.82 -0.63 13.86
C GLY A 44 -7.46 -0.28 14.46
N ILE A 45 -6.75 -1.32 14.87
CA ILE A 45 -5.35 -1.19 15.29
C ILE A 45 -4.45 -0.98 14.05
N PHE A 46 -4.83 -1.57 12.92
CA PHE A 46 -4.13 -1.45 11.64
C PHE A 46 -2.65 -1.82 11.67
N ASP A 47 -2.24 -2.68 12.60
CA ASP A 47 -0.86 -3.16 12.67
C ASP A 47 -0.47 -3.91 11.39
N GLY A 48 0.66 -3.53 10.81
CA GLY A 48 1.15 -4.04 9.53
C GLY A 48 0.41 -3.50 8.30
N VAL A 49 -0.75 -2.84 8.43
CA VAL A 49 -1.60 -2.38 7.31
C VAL A 49 -1.69 -3.42 6.17
N HIS A 50 -1.95 -4.68 6.53
CA HIS A 50 -2.03 -5.80 5.60
C HIS A 50 -3.25 -5.72 4.67
N LEU A 51 -3.38 -6.64 3.70
CA LEU A 51 -4.47 -6.61 2.70
C LEU A 51 -5.87 -6.46 3.31
N GLY A 52 -6.16 -7.15 4.43
CA GLY A 52 -7.42 -6.95 5.17
C GLY A 52 -7.62 -5.53 5.74
N HIS A 53 -6.57 -4.89 6.26
CA HIS A 53 -6.61 -3.51 6.74
C HIS A 53 -6.80 -2.52 5.59
N ARG A 54 -6.10 -2.72 4.47
CA ARG A 54 -6.27 -1.91 3.26
C ARG A 54 -7.73 -1.91 2.81
N ALA A 55 -8.38 -3.08 2.80
CA ALA A 55 -9.79 -3.19 2.41
C ALA A 55 -10.75 -2.40 3.34
N VAL A 56 -10.46 -2.32 4.64
CA VAL A 56 -11.23 -1.50 5.59
C VAL A 56 -10.99 -0.01 5.36
N ILE A 57 -9.72 0.40 5.28
CA ILE A 57 -9.33 1.81 5.14
C ILE A 57 -9.84 2.41 3.83
N SER A 58 -9.75 1.66 2.72
CA SER A 58 -10.20 2.11 1.40
C SER A 58 -11.69 2.44 1.34
N ARG A 59 -12.51 1.94 2.27
CA ARG A 59 -13.95 2.28 2.36
C ARG A 59 -14.22 3.67 2.94
N ALA A 60 -13.27 4.23 3.70
CA ALA A 60 -13.39 5.56 4.27
C ALA A 60 -13.06 6.67 3.25
N ALA A 61 -12.22 6.37 2.25
CA ALA A 61 -11.79 7.36 1.26
C ALA A 61 -12.93 7.82 0.33
N GLY A 62 -13.02 9.14 0.14
CA GLY A 62 -13.94 9.76 -0.82
C GLY A 62 -15.42 9.69 -0.46
N ARG A 63 -15.78 9.53 0.82
CA ARG A 63 -17.18 9.60 1.24
C ARG A 63 -17.74 11.00 0.97
N GLU A 64 -18.82 11.04 0.21
CA GLU A 64 -19.59 12.24 -0.06
C GLU A 64 -20.85 12.27 0.81
N LEU A 65 -21.25 13.46 1.22
CA LEU A 65 -22.40 13.73 2.07
C LEU A 65 -23.59 14.20 1.21
N PRO A 66 -24.83 14.11 1.72
CA PRO A 66 -26.02 14.54 0.98
C PRO A 66 -26.00 16.01 0.55
N ASP A 67 -25.27 16.86 1.27
CA ASP A 67 -25.10 18.29 0.97
C ASP A 67 -23.96 18.58 -0.04
N GLY A 68 -23.37 17.54 -0.63
CA GLY A 68 -22.27 17.63 -1.60
C GLY A 68 -20.90 17.84 -0.95
N ARG A 69 -20.81 18.02 0.37
CA ARG A 69 -19.51 18.07 1.05
C ARG A 69 -18.87 16.69 1.09
N ARG A 70 -17.55 16.67 1.23
CA ARG A 70 -16.77 15.45 1.38
C ARG A 70 -16.43 15.24 2.86
N ALA A 71 -16.65 14.04 3.35
CA ALA A 71 -16.18 13.66 4.67
C ALA A 71 -14.67 13.41 4.61
N THR A 72 -13.98 13.77 5.69
CA THR A 72 -12.54 13.53 5.81
C THR A 72 -12.28 12.06 6.09
N ALA A 73 -11.47 11.43 5.21
CA ALA A 73 -11.06 10.05 5.35
C ALA A 73 -10.12 9.91 6.55
N THR A 74 -10.60 9.24 7.59
CA THR A 74 -9.98 9.23 8.91
C THR A 74 -9.67 7.79 9.33
N VAL A 75 -8.46 7.55 9.80
CA VAL A 75 -8.12 6.33 10.54
C VAL A 75 -8.20 6.64 12.02
N PHE A 76 -8.99 5.87 12.77
CA PHE A 76 -9.00 5.92 14.23
C PHE A 76 -8.32 4.67 14.78
N THR A 77 -7.26 4.91 15.55
CA THR A 77 -6.45 3.88 16.19
C THR A 77 -6.00 4.35 17.57
N PHE A 78 -5.06 3.65 18.18
CA PHE A 78 -4.58 3.94 19.52
C PHE A 78 -3.12 4.38 19.53
N THR A 79 -2.74 5.24 20.47
CA THR A 79 -1.33 5.49 20.79
C THR A 79 -0.67 4.24 21.36
N GLN A 80 -1.44 3.47 22.13
CA GLN A 80 -1.07 2.16 22.66
C GLN A 80 -2.23 1.19 22.43
N PRO A 81 -2.07 0.16 21.58
CA PRO A 81 -3.14 -0.78 21.32
C PRO A 81 -3.40 -1.70 22.54
N PRO A 82 -4.59 -2.32 22.64
CA PRO A 82 -4.95 -3.15 23.79
C PRO A 82 -3.97 -4.29 24.10
N TRP A 83 -3.33 -4.88 23.09
CA TRP A 83 -2.33 -5.95 23.26
C TRP A 83 -0.96 -5.46 23.71
N ALA A 84 -0.71 -4.15 23.67
CA ALA A 84 0.50 -3.53 24.21
C ALA A 84 0.36 -3.21 25.72
N LEU A 85 -0.65 -3.77 26.40
CA LEU A 85 -0.85 -3.61 27.84
C LEU A 85 -0.84 -4.99 28.53
N PRO A 86 0.21 -5.31 29.33
CA PRO A 86 1.34 -4.47 29.72
C PRO A 86 2.34 -4.21 28.57
N LYS A 87 3.09 -3.09 28.67
CA LYS A 87 3.95 -2.47 27.63
C LYS A 87 4.96 -3.38 26.89
N GLU A 88 5.17 -4.61 27.33
CA GLU A 88 6.23 -5.51 26.88
C GLU A 88 5.76 -6.57 25.87
N SER A 89 4.45 -6.74 25.63
CA SER A 89 3.88 -7.76 24.74
C SER A 89 3.70 -7.31 23.29
N ALA A 90 4.33 -6.20 22.92
CA ALA A 90 4.07 -5.54 21.66
C ALA A 90 4.94 -6.06 20.50
N CYS A 91 4.37 -6.44 19.35
CA CYS A 91 5.13 -6.83 18.15
C CYS A 91 4.53 -6.16 16.90
N GLU A 92 4.86 -4.88 16.68
CA GLU A 92 4.47 -4.11 15.50
C GLU A 92 5.05 -4.74 14.22
N LEU A 93 4.24 -4.77 13.17
CA LEU A 93 4.59 -5.33 11.85
C LEU A 93 5.09 -4.27 10.86
N VAL A 94 5.03 -2.99 11.22
CA VAL A 94 5.31 -1.86 10.35
C VAL A 94 5.84 -0.70 11.16
N THR A 95 6.81 0.03 10.63
CA THR A 95 7.31 1.25 11.27
C THR A 95 6.35 2.42 11.05
N GLU A 96 6.45 3.45 11.88
CA GLU A 96 5.56 4.61 11.77
C GLU A 96 5.63 5.30 10.40
N GLY A 97 6.84 5.46 9.85
CA GLY A 97 7.05 6.05 8.52
C GLY A 97 6.38 5.24 7.41
N GLN A 98 6.55 3.91 7.41
CA GLN A 98 5.88 3.03 6.44
C GLN A 98 4.37 3.06 6.61
N ARG A 99 3.87 3.07 7.85
CA ARG A 99 2.43 3.12 8.14
C ARG A 99 1.81 4.38 7.58
N ALA A 100 2.44 5.54 7.79
CA ALA A 100 2.00 6.81 7.24
C ALA A 100 1.98 6.80 5.71
N ALA A 101 3.05 6.33 5.06
CA ALA A 101 3.10 6.22 3.59
C ALA A 101 1.99 5.31 3.03
N VAL A 102 1.72 4.17 3.69
CA VAL A 102 0.62 3.30 3.28
C VAL A 102 -0.74 3.97 3.49
N PHE A 103 -0.97 4.67 4.60
CA PHE A 103 -2.21 5.41 4.80
C PHE A 103 -2.44 6.51 3.76
N GLU A 104 -1.39 7.26 3.39
CA GLU A 104 -1.47 8.26 2.31
C GLU A 104 -1.82 7.60 0.97
N SER A 105 -1.18 6.47 0.64
CA SER A 105 -1.46 5.69 -0.58
C SER A 105 -2.91 5.16 -0.65
N LEU A 106 -3.60 5.06 0.49
CA LEU A 106 -5.00 4.64 0.59
C LEU A 106 -5.98 5.83 0.66
N GLY A 107 -5.48 7.07 0.65
CA GLY A 107 -6.27 8.29 0.62
C GLY A 107 -6.69 8.78 2.00
N VAL A 108 -6.03 8.33 3.07
CA VAL A 108 -6.26 8.80 4.44
C VAL A 108 -5.76 10.25 4.57
N GLU A 109 -6.56 11.07 5.22
CA GLU A 109 -6.28 12.49 5.47
C GLU A 109 -5.92 12.75 6.93
N GLU A 110 -6.62 12.07 7.85
CA GLU A 110 -6.42 12.22 9.28
C GLU A 110 -6.14 10.86 9.93
N LEU A 111 -5.10 10.82 10.77
CA LEU A 111 -4.81 9.71 11.67
C LEU A 111 -5.08 10.18 13.10
N ILE A 112 -6.12 9.64 13.73
CA ILE A 112 -6.46 9.92 15.13
C ILE A 112 -5.97 8.75 15.98
N GLN A 113 -5.08 9.06 16.92
CA GLN A 113 -4.55 8.09 17.87
C GLN A 113 -5.08 8.42 19.26
N ALA A 114 -6.04 7.62 19.73
CA ALA A 114 -6.64 7.76 21.04
C ALA A 114 -5.77 7.12 22.13
N ASP A 115 -5.78 7.70 23.33
CA ASP A 115 -5.39 6.98 24.54
C ASP A 115 -6.40 5.85 24.81
N PHE A 116 -5.95 4.60 24.70
CA PHE A 116 -6.81 3.45 24.94
C PHE A 116 -7.27 3.38 26.41
N GLU A 117 -6.43 3.73 27.38
CA GLU A 117 -6.82 3.69 28.79
C GLU A 117 -7.97 4.64 29.09
N ALA A 118 -7.98 5.82 28.46
CA ALA A 118 -9.02 6.82 28.65
C ALA A 118 -10.42 6.37 28.19
N ILE A 119 -10.51 5.43 27.25
CA ILE A 119 -11.79 4.95 26.67
C ILE A 119 -12.05 3.47 26.92
N ARG A 120 -11.11 2.74 27.56
CA ARG A 120 -11.15 1.28 27.77
C ARG A 120 -12.42 0.80 28.49
N ASP A 121 -12.93 1.59 29.42
CA ASP A 121 -14.08 1.24 30.25
C ASP A 121 -15.43 1.69 29.69
N PHE A 122 -15.45 2.34 28.52
CA PHE A 122 -16.72 2.73 27.89
C PHE A 122 -17.51 1.50 27.50
N SER A 123 -18.79 1.47 27.83
CA SER A 123 -19.74 0.54 27.21
C SER A 123 -19.77 0.73 25.69
N PRO A 124 -20.24 -0.27 24.92
CA PRO A 124 -20.44 -0.11 23.48
C PRO A 124 -21.25 1.15 23.12
N GLN A 125 -22.29 1.46 23.90
CA GLN A 125 -23.12 2.65 23.68
C GLN A 125 -22.34 3.94 23.93
N GLU A 126 -21.61 4.04 25.05
CA GLU A 126 -20.77 5.21 25.34
C GLU A 126 -19.68 5.41 24.28
N PHE A 127 -19.08 4.35 23.76
CA PHE A 127 -18.11 4.45 22.68
C PHE A 127 -18.73 5.06 21.42
N VAL A 128 -19.91 4.57 20.99
CA VAL A 128 -20.59 5.10 19.80
C VAL A 128 -21.03 6.54 20.00
N ASP A 129 -21.63 6.86 21.15
CA ASP A 129 -22.12 8.20 21.45
C ASP A 129 -20.96 9.20 21.62
N ARG A 130 -20.03 8.92 22.52
CA ARG A 130 -19.00 9.89 22.92
C ARG A 130 -17.83 9.95 21.95
N VAL A 131 -17.40 8.81 21.40
CA VAL A 131 -16.25 8.76 20.48
C VAL A 131 -16.73 9.01 19.06
N LEU A 132 -17.54 8.12 18.50
CA LEU A 132 -17.84 8.17 17.08
C LEU A 132 -18.73 9.37 16.70
N LYS A 133 -19.80 9.61 17.45
CA LYS A 133 -20.75 10.67 17.15
C LYS A 133 -20.25 12.03 17.64
N ASP A 134 -19.94 12.14 18.92
CA ASP A 134 -19.69 13.45 19.55
C ASP A 134 -18.26 13.97 19.30
N ALA A 135 -17.23 13.12 19.42
CA ALA A 135 -15.85 13.54 19.23
C ALA A 135 -15.38 13.47 17.77
N LEU A 136 -15.75 12.42 17.03
CA LEU A 136 -15.29 12.24 15.65
C LEU A 136 -16.24 12.84 14.62
N HIS A 137 -17.49 13.11 14.97
CA HIS A 137 -18.53 13.51 14.02
C HIS A 137 -18.61 12.54 12.83
N ALA A 138 -18.59 11.24 13.12
CA ALA A 138 -18.56 10.20 12.11
C ALA A 138 -19.87 10.21 11.30
N CYS A 139 -19.77 10.29 9.98
CA CYS A 139 -20.90 10.08 9.06
C CYS A 139 -20.91 8.66 8.47
N LEU A 140 -19.74 8.03 8.43
CA LEU A 140 -19.51 6.67 7.98
C LEU A 140 -18.51 6.02 8.92
N VAL A 141 -18.79 4.80 9.35
CA VAL A 141 -17.91 3.98 10.17
C VAL A 141 -17.57 2.72 9.39
N CYS A 142 -16.28 2.43 9.22
CA CYS A 142 -15.78 1.26 8.50
C CYS A 142 -15.01 0.36 9.46
N CYS A 143 -15.34 -0.94 9.49
CA CYS A 143 -14.62 -1.91 10.31
C CYS A 143 -14.55 -3.28 9.62
N GLY A 144 -13.67 -4.16 10.11
CA GLY A 144 -13.62 -5.56 9.67
C GLY A 144 -14.72 -6.41 10.32
N PHE A 145 -15.05 -7.53 9.70
CA PHE A 145 -16.03 -8.50 10.22
C PHE A 145 -15.74 -9.00 11.64
N ASN A 146 -14.48 -9.02 12.06
CA ASN A 146 -14.03 -9.48 13.38
C ASN A 146 -13.80 -8.34 14.39
N TYR A 147 -14.30 -7.13 14.10
CA TYR A 147 -14.12 -5.98 14.97
C TYR A 147 -14.89 -6.13 16.29
N HIS A 148 -14.20 -5.84 17.39
CA HIS A 148 -14.77 -5.80 18.74
C HIS A 148 -14.45 -4.47 19.42
N PHE A 149 -15.37 -3.99 20.25
CA PHE A 149 -15.24 -2.69 20.93
C PHE A 149 -16.02 -2.64 22.24
N GLY A 150 -15.83 -1.54 22.98
CA GLY A 150 -16.40 -1.35 24.31
C GLY A 150 -15.70 -2.19 25.38
N LYS A 151 -16.11 -1.98 26.63
CA LYS A 151 -15.53 -2.61 27.82
C LYS A 151 -15.50 -4.12 27.68
N GLY A 152 -14.31 -4.71 27.76
CA GLY A 152 -14.11 -6.16 27.63
C GLY A 152 -14.45 -6.72 26.24
N GLY A 153 -14.54 -5.90 25.20
CA GLY A 153 -14.88 -6.33 23.84
C GLY A 153 -16.34 -6.79 23.69
N GLN A 154 -17.25 -6.28 24.52
CA GLN A 154 -18.66 -6.69 24.55
C GLN A 154 -19.44 -6.39 23.27
N GLY A 155 -18.99 -5.42 22.47
CA GLY A 155 -19.61 -5.09 21.19
C GLY A 155 -18.90 -5.75 20.02
N ASP A 156 -19.66 -6.31 19.09
CA ASP A 156 -19.20 -6.84 17.81
C ASP A 156 -19.60 -5.92 16.64
N ALA A 157 -19.20 -6.27 15.42
CA ALA A 157 -19.55 -5.50 14.22
C ALA A 157 -21.08 -5.37 14.00
N GLY A 158 -21.89 -6.33 14.47
CA GLY A 158 -23.34 -6.29 14.37
C GLY A 158 -23.97 -5.28 15.35
N LEU A 159 -23.50 -5.25 16.60
CA LEU A 159 -23.89 -4.25 17.58
C LEU A 159 -23.43 -2.85 17.16
N LEU A 160 -22.21 -2.72 16.62
CA LEU A 160 -21.71 -1.45 16.08
C LEU A 160 -22.65 -0.91 15.01
N ARG A 161 -23.03 -1.74 14.03
CA ARG A 161 -23.95 -1.36 12.96
C ARG A 161 -25.26 -0.80 13.52
N ARG A 162 -25.91 -1.58 14.38
CA ARG A 162 -27.20 -1.19 15.00
C ARG A 162 -27.08 0.14 15.74
N LEU A 163 -26.10 0.28 16.65
CA LEU A 163 -25.94 1.50 17.45
C LEU A 163 -25.65 2.72 16.57
N CYS A 164 -24.79 2.58 15.55
CA CYS A 164 -24.49 3.67 14.62
C CYS A 164 -25.69 4.08 13.76
N GLU A 165 -26.43 3.12 13.22
CA GLU A 165 -27.60 3.38 12.37
C GLU A 165 -28.73 4.08 13.14
N GLU A 166 -28.97 3.70 14.40
CA GLU A 166 -29.89 4.40 15.33
C GLU A 166 -29.53 5.88 15.52
N ARG A 167 -28.28 6.25 15.25
CA ARG A 167 -27.74 7.62 15.39
C ARG A 167 -27.51 8.31 14.04
N GLY A 168 -27.99 7.72 12.94
CA GLY A 168 -27.86 8.28 11.60
C GLY A 168 -26.47 8.16 10.98
N MET A 169 -25.60 7.31 11.53
CA MET A 169 -24.27 7.04 10.97
C MET A 169 -24.30 5.80 10.08
N ALA A 170 -23.78 5.90 8.85
CA ALA A 170 -23.66 4.75 7.97
C ALA A 170 -22.56 3.80 8.46
N VAL A 171 -22.71 2.49 8.24
CA VAL A 171 -21.69 1.50 8.62
C VAL A 171 -21.33 0.57 7.47
N ALA A 172 -20.04 0.42 7.20
CA ALA A 172 -19.48 -0.55 6.27
C ALA A 172 -18.69 -1.62 7.03
N VAL A 173 -19.21 -2.84 7.06
CA VAL A 173 -18.50 -4.00 7.63
C VAL A 173 -17.85 -4.76 6.47
N VAL A 174 -16.52 -4.82 6.46
CA VAL A 174 -15.73 -5.42 5.38
C VAL A 174 -15.53 -6.92 5.65
N PRO A 175 -15.82 -7.79 4.66
CA PRO A 175 -15.59 -9.23 4.79
C PRO A 175 -14.09 -9.57 4.91
N PRO A 176 -13.73 -10.78 5.36
CA PRO A 176 -12.33 -11.22 5.36
C PRO A 176 -11.75 -11.17 3.95
N VAL A 177 -10.57 -10.57 3.81
CA VAL A 177 -9.75 -10.74 2.60
C VAL A 177 -9.08 -12.11 2.70
N LEU A 178 -9.26 -12.92 1.67
CA LEU A 178 -8.69 -14.25 1.57
C LEU A 178 -7.49 -14.25 0.63
N VAL A 179 -6.46 -14.98 1.04
CA VAL A 179 -5.27 -15.23 0.26
C VAL A 179 -5.00 -16.73 0.31
N ASP A 180 -5.02 -17.37 -0.86
CA ASP A 180 -5.02 -18.83 -1.04
C ASP A 180 -6.09 -19.54 -0.18
N GLY A 181 -7.29 -18.93 -0.09
CA GLY A 181 -8.43 -19.46 0.66
C GLY A 181 -8.41 -19.18 2.17
N GLU A 182 -7.31 -18.66 2.71
CA GLU A 182 -7.18 -18.37 4.13
C GLU A 182 -7.29 -16.86 4.43
N PRO A 183 -7.97 -16.46 5.53
CA PRO A 183 -8.02 -15.06 5.94
C PRO A 183 -6.64 -14.45 6.20
N VAL A 184 -6.48 -13.20 5.80
CA VAL A 184 -5.30 -12.38 6.13
C VAL A 184 -5.47 -11.82 7.55
N SER A 185 -4.45 -12.00 8.40
CA SER A 185 -4.43 -11.44 9.76
C SER A 185 -3.01 -11.07 10.22
N ALA A 186 -2.91 -10.10 11.13
CA ALA A 186 -1.64 -9.73 11.75
C ALA A 186 -0.99 -10.91 12.50
N SER A 187 -1.76 -11.77 13.16
CA SER A 187 -1.23 -12.94 13.87
C SER A 187 -0.58 -13.96 12.94
N ARG A 188 -1.19 -14.21 11.77
CA ARG A 188 -0.62 -15.08 10.73
C ARG A 188 0.68 -14.50 10.18
N ILE A 189 0.69 -13.19 9.92
CA ILE A 189 1.88 -12.49 9.40
C ILE A 189 3.03 -12.51 10.41
N ARG A 190 2.78 -12.24 11.69
CA ARG A 190 3.81 -12.31 12.74
C ARG A 190 4.42 -13.71 12.83
N ARG A 191 3.58 -14.74 12.85
CA ARG A 191 4.04 -16.14 12.85
C ARG A 191 4.94 -16.45 11.65
N LEU A 192 4.57 -16.02 10.45
CA LEU A 192 5.38 -16.22 9.25
C LEU A 192 6.76 -15.55 9.39
N ILE A 193 6.81 -14.30 9.87
CA ILE A 193 8.06 -13.56 10.10
C ILE A 193 8.94 -14.25 11.15
N GLU A 194 8.34 -14.69 12.27
CA GLU A 194 9.02 -15.43 13.34
C GLU A 194 9.56 -16.79 12.87
N GLN A 195 8.94 -17.37 11.84
CA GLN A 195 9.35 -18.63 11.20
C GLN A 195 10.34 -18.42 10.05
N GLY A 196 10.68 -17.17 9.70
CA GLY A 196 11.58 -16.85 8.59
C GLY A 196 10.90 -16.83 7.21
N GLU A 197 9.58 -17.02 7.15
CA GLU A 197 8.76 -17.02 5.92
C GLU A 197 8.39 -15.59 5.48
N VAL A 198 9.41 -14.73 5.35
CA VAL A 198 9.25 -13.29 5.05
C VAL A 198 8.63 -13.00 3.68
N ARG A 199 8.83 -13.90 2.71
CA ARG A 199 8.21 -13.81 1.38
C ARG A 199 6.69 -13.91 1.47
N GLU A 200 6.22 -14.88 2.24
CA GLU A 200 4.79 -15.10 2.42
C GLU A 200 4.15 -14.01 3.28
N ALA A 201 4.86 -13.56 4.32
CA ALA A 201 4.46 -12.39 5.09
C ALA A 201 4.28 -11.14 4.19
N SER A 202 5.22 -10.90 3.26
CA SER A 202 5.16 -9.79 2.31
C SER A 202 3.92 -9.85 1.41
N ARG A 203 3.55 -11.05 0.94
CA ARG A 203 2.36 -11.25 0.14
C ARG A 203 1.08 -10.90 0.90
N LEU A 204 0.95 -11.35 2.15
CA LEU A 204 -0.19 -11.02 3.02
C LEU A 204 -0.23 -9.52 3.40
N LEU A 205 0.93 -8.88 3.50
CA LEU A 205 1.05 -7.43 3.71
C LEU A 205 0.67 -6.64 2.45
N GLY A 206 0.77 -7.23 1.26
CA GLY A 206 0.62 -6.57 -0.04
C GLY A 206 1.81 -5.70 -0.44
N ARG A 207 2.93 -5.79 0.32
CA ARG A 207 4.19 -5.06 0.12
C ARG A 207 5.36 -5.85 0.72
N PRO A 208 6.62 -5.58 0.31
CA PRO A 208 7.79 -6.23 0.91
C PRO A 208 7.95 -5.93 2.41
N PHE A 209 8.28 -6.94 3.21
CA PHE A 209 8.64 -6.76 4.62
C PHE A 209 10.03 -6.11 4.73
N THR A 210 10.08 -4.94 5.38
CA THR A 210 11.22 -4.03 5.32
C THR A 210 11.58 -3.49 6.70
N ILE A 211 12.88 -3.50 7.02
CA ILE A 211 13.47 -2.88 8.21
C ILE A 211 14.05 -1.53 7.81
N ASP A 212 13.60 -0.42 8.41
CA ASP A 212 14.03 0.94 8.05
C ASP A 212 14.42 1.81 9.25
N PHE A 213 14.84 1.18 10.35
CA PHE A 213 15.35 1.89 11.53
C PHE A 213 16.67 2.62 11.22
N PRO A 214 17.02 3.67 11.98
CA PRO A 214 18.26 4.41 11.78
C PRO A 214 19.51 3.54 11.90
N VAL A 215 20.47 3.76 10.99
CA VAL A 215 21.78 3.08 11.03
C VAL A 215 22.65 3.63 12.15
N VAL A 216 23.17 2.75 13.01
CA VAL A 216 24.06 3.08 14.14
C VAL A 216 25.47 2.54 13.95
N GLY A 217 26.42 3.08 14.71
CA GLY A 217 27.80 2.57 14.79
C GLY A 217 27.85 1.15 15.35
N GLY A 218 28.64 0.26 14.72
CA GLY A 218 28.77 -1.14 15.14
C GLY A 218 30.15 -1.73 14.89
N GLN A 219 30.41 -2.92 15.44
CA GLN A 219 31.62 -3.69 15.16
C GLN A 219 31.57 -4.20 13.72
N LYS A 220 32.50 -3.72 12.90
CA LYS A 220 32.53 -3.90 11.45
C LYS A 220 32.82 -5.37 11.07
N LEU A 221 31.80 -6.25 10.95
CA LEU A 221 31.94 -7.55 10.27
C LEU A 221 32.55 -7.34 8.87
N GLY A 222 32.20 -6.21 8.27
CA GLY A 222 32.79 -5.64 7.07
C GLY A 222 34.32 -5.56 6.99
N ARG A 223 35.06 -5.50 8.13
CA ARG A 223 36.53 -5.54 8.12
C ARG A 223 37.08 -6.83 7.52
N LEU A 224 36.35 -7.94 7.62
CA LEU A 224 36.74 -9.24 7.05
C LEU A 224 36.50 -9.33 5.53
N LEU A 225 35.64 -8.47 4.98
CA LEU A 225 35.24 -8.45 3.56
C LEU A 225 35.69 -7.17 2.81
N GLY A 226 36.33 -6.24 3.49
CA GLY A 226 36.76 -4.96 2.93
C GLY A 226 35.64 -3.94 2.64
N THR A 227 34.41 -4.18 3.09
CA THR A 227 33.21 -3.35 2.79
C THR A 227 32.43 -3.03 4.07
N PRO A 228 31.81 -1.83 4.21
CA PRO A 228 31.10 -1.45 5.43
C PRO A 228 29.82 -2.28 5.65
N THR A 229 29.49 -2.59 6.91
CA THR A 229 28.17 -3.11 7.31
C THR A 229 27.37 -2.01 8.01
N ILE A 230 26.06 -1.99 7.77
CA ILE A 230 25.12 -1.15 8.52
C ILE A 230 24.50 -1.96 9.66
N ASN A 231 24.19 -1.27 10.76
CA ASN A 231 23.63 -1.89 11.97
C ASN A 231 22.33 -1.16 12.30
N GLN A 232 21.22 -1.88 12.37
CA GLN A 232 19.89 -1.34 12.65
C GLN A 232 19.32 -2.05 13.88
N PRO A 233 19.33 -1.42 15.07
CA PRO A 233 18.74 -1.98 16.28
C PRO A 233 17.24 -2.18 16.08
N LEU A 234 16.75 -3.38 16.40
CA LEU A 234 15.32 -3.66 16.34
C LEU A 234 14.69 -3.26 17.69
N PRO A 235 13.69 -2.36 17.69
CA PRO A 235 12.98 -2.02 18.91
C PRO A 235 12.35 -3.26 19.55
N PRO A 236 12.31 -3.37 20.89
CA PRO A 236 11.70 -4.51 21.58
C PRO A 236 10.23 -4.76 21.19
N HIS A 237 9.53 -3.71 20.75
CA HIS A 237 8.14 -3.77 20.37
C HIS A 237 7.91 -4.06 18.87
N PHE A 238 8.96 -4.26 18.07
CA PHE A 238 8.85 -4.62 16.66
C PHE A 238 8.84 -6.14 16.52
N VAL A 239 8.08 -6.66 15.55
CA VAL A 239 8.07 -8.09 15.23
C VAL A 239 9.50 -8.58 15.02
N ARG A 240 9.86 -9.65 15.71
CA ARG A 240 11.22 -10.18 15.64
C ARG A 240 11.29 -11.22 14.52
N PRO A 241 12.03 -10.97 13.43
CA PRO A 241 12.31 -12.01 12.45
C PRO A 241 13.01 -13.20 13.11
N CYS A 242 12.85 -14.40 12.54
CA CYS A 242 13.63 -15.57 12.95
C CYS A 242 15.13 -15.22 13.02
N PHE A 243 15.83 -15.59 14.09
CA PHE A 243 17.26 -15.30 14.19
C PHE A 243 18.05 -16.12 13.16
N GLY A 244 18.94 -15.43 12.45
CA GLY A 244 19.72 -16.03 11.38
C GLY A 244 20.01 -15.05 10.26
N VAL A 245 20.46 -15.62 9.15
CA VAL A 245 20.94 -14.91 7.97
C VAL A 245 19.85 -14.90 6.90
N TYR A 246 19.62 -13.73 6.33
CA TYR A 246 18.66 -13.47 5.28
C TYR A 246 19.35 -12.96 4.02
N ALA A 247 18.81 -13.34 2.87
CA ALA A 247 18.96 -12.58 1.65
C ALA A 247 18.09 -11.32 1.78
N ALA A 248 18.68 -10.17 1.49
CA ALA A 248 18.01 -8.89 1.57
C ALA A 248 18.25 -8.05 0.31
N SER A 249 17.35 -7.14 0.03
CA SER A 249 17.50 -6.13 -1.02
C SER A 249 17.55 -4.75 -0.38
N VAL A 250 18.47 -3.91 -0.84
CA VAL A 250 18.64 -2.53 -0.40
C VAL A 250 18.69 -1.64 -1.62
N GLU A 251 18.00 -0.50 -1.57
CA GLU A 251 18.13 0.52 -2.60
C GLU A 251 19.35 1.40 -2.30
N ALA A 252 20.35 1.36 -3.18
CA ALA A 252 21.57 2.16 -3.11
C ALA A 252 21.83 2.83 -4.45
N ASP A 253 22.11 4.14 -4.45
CA ASP A 253 22.33 4.95 -5.67
C ASP A 253 21.24 4.77 -6.75
N GLY A 254 19.99 4.67 -6.30
CA GLY A 254 18.81 4.50 -7.15
C GLY A 254 18.58 3.08 -7.65
N LYS A 255 19.48 2.12 -7.35
CA LYS A 255 19.43 0.73 -7.82
C LYS A 255 19.08 -0.25 -6.71
N ALA A 256 18.34 -1.31 -7.05
CA ALA A 256 18.19 -2.45 -6.16
C ALA A 256 19.49 -3.28 -6.12
N VAL A 257 20.04 -3.46 -4.92
CA VAL A 257 21.29 -4.19 -4.67
C VAL A 257 21.05 -5.32 -3.69
N HIS A 258 21.66 -6.48 -3.94
CA HIS A 258 21.59 -7.63 -3.04
C HIS A 258 22.43 -7.39 -1.78
N ALA A 259 21.96 -7.94 -0.68
CA ALA A 259 22.56 -7.76 0.63
C ALA A 259 22.38 -9.03 1.47
N VAL A 260 23.24 -9.18 2.48
CA VAL A 260 23.12 -10.25 3.48
C VAL A 260 22.82 -9.60 4.82
N THR A 261 21.69 -9.94 5.43
CA THR A 261 21.30 -9.41 6.74
C THR A 261 21.34 -10.51 7.79
N ASN A 262 22.15 -10.35 8.83
CA ASN A 262 22.09 -11.19 10.02
C ASN A 262 21.18 -10.53 11.07
N VAL A 263 20.11 -11.21 11.46
CA VAL A 263 19.24 -10.80 12.57
C VAL A 263 19.57 -11.68 13.77
N GLY A 264 20.06 -11.09 14.85
CA GLY A 264 20.47 -11.85 16.04
C GLY A 264 20.73 -10.97 17.26
N ILE A 265 21.17 -11.60 18.35
CA ILE A 265 21.58 -10.90 19.57
C ILE A 265 23.11 -10.86 19.59
N ARG A 266 23.68 -9.66 19.57
CA ARG A 266 25.12 -9.48 19.78
C ARG A 266 25.40 -8.84 21.13
N PRO A 267 26.31 -9.41 21.94
CA PRO A 267 26.92 -8.68 23.04
C PRO A 267 27.92 -7.66 22.47
N THR A 268 27.41 -6.61 21.83
CA THR A 268 28.19 -5.46 21.38
C THR A 268 27.99 -4.30 22.34
N VAL A 269 29.04 -3.52 22.59
CA VAL A 269 29.01 -2.36 23.50
C VAL A 269 27.90 -1.40 23.04
N GLY A 270 26.81 -1.32 23.82
CA GLY A 270 25.73 -0.35 23.62
C GLY A 270 24.41 -0.88 23.04
N ALA A 271 24.25 -2.18 22.79
CA ALA A 271 22.95 -2.75 22.37
C ALA A 271 22.62 -4.04 23.16
N ASP A 272 21.69 -3.93 24.11
CA ASP A 272 21.19 -5.06 24.93
C ASP A 272 20.03 -5.83 24.25
N GLY A 273 19.89 -5.74 22.92
CA GLY A 273 18.72 -6.24 22.19
C GLY A 273 19.02 -6.76 20.77
N PRO A 274 17.99 -7.27 20.06
CA PRO A 274 18.14 -7.77 18.70
C PRO A 274 18.65 -6.70 17.73
N LEU A 275 19.54 -7.11 16.82
CA LEU A 275 20.19 -6.25 15.84
C LEU A 275 20.06 -6.87 14.45
N ALA A 276 19.70 -6.06 13.47
CA ALA A 276 19.90 -6.39 12.06
C ALA A 276 21.24 -5.80 11.60
N GLU A 277 22.22 -6.65 11.30
CA GLU A 277 23.47 -6.24 10.67
C GLU A 277 23.44 -6.62 9.18
N THR A 278 23.53 -5.63 8.30
CA THR A 278 23.42 -5.81 6.86
C THR A 278 24.74 -5.49 6.17
N TRP A 279 25.24 -6.46 5.40
CA TRP A 279 26.28 -6.27 4.40
C TRP A 279 25.62 -5.98 3.04
N ILE A 280 25.91 -4.82 2.45
CA ILE A 280 25.39 -4.40 1.15
C ILE A 280 26.48 -4.65 0.11
N ALA A 281 26.16 -5.41 -0.93
CA ALA A 281 27.12 -5.71 -1.99
C ALA A 281 27.52 -4.42 -2.74
N ASP A 282 28.78 -4.33 -3.15
CA ASP A 282 29.34 -3.25 -3.99
C ASP A 282 29.11 -1.81 -3.48
N PHE A 283 28.75 -1.64 -2.21
CA PHE A 283 28.51 -0.33 -1.61
C PHE A 283 29.74 0.19 -0.86
N HIS A 284 30.13 1.43 -1.20
CA HIS A 284 31.30 2.10 -0.64
C HIS A 284 30.93 3.51 -0.15
N GLY A 285 30.08 3.59 0.88
CA GLY A 285 29.64 4.87 1.45
C GLY A 285 29.37 4.79 2.95
N ASP A 286 28.94 5.93 3.50
CA ASP A 286 28.50 6.05 4.88
C ASP A 286 26.99 6.34 4.92
N LEU A 287 26.28 5.53 5.71
CA LEU A 287 24.83 5.60 5.90
C LEU A 287 24.46 5.89 7.37
N TYR A 288 25.42 6.20 8.24
CA TYR A 288 25.17 6.48 9.66
C TYR A 288 24.11 7.58 9.86
N GLY A 289 23.20 7.33 10.80
CA GLY A 289 22.10 8.23 11.14
C GLY A 289 20.94 8.26 10.12
N ARG A 290 21.09 7.61 8.96
CA ARG A 290 20.02 7.52 7.96
C ARG A 290 19.12 6.32 8.25
N SER A 291 17.82 6.47 7.97
CA SER A 291 16.89 5.35 7.86
C SER A 291 17.06 4.71 6.48
N VAL A 292 17.63 3.51 6.44
CA VAL A 292 17.89 2.77 5.21
C VAL A 292 16.91 1.60 5.13
N PRO A 293 15.98 1.57 4.18
CA PRO A 293 15.07 0.45 4.00
C PRO A 293 15.83 -0.81 3.53
N VAL A 294 15.79 -1.87 4.36
CA VAL A 294 16.33 -3.20 4.07
C VAL A 294 15.17 -4.18 3.94
N THR A 295 14.89 -4.61 2.71
CA THR A 295 13.83 -5.59 2.43
C THR A 295 14.36 -7.01 2.69
N LEU A 296 13.73 -7.78 3.57
CA LEU A 296 14.09 -9.19 3.77
C LEU A 296 13.37 -10.05 2.72
N VAL A 297 14.15 -10.73 1.86
CA VAL A 297 13.63 -11.48 0.71
C VAL A 297 13.48 -12.97 1.04
N GLU A 298 14.46 -13.56 1.70
CA GLU A 298 14.48 -14.99 2.00
C GLU A 298 15.33 -15.31 3.22
N PHE A 299 14.86 -16.22 4.09
CA PHE A 299 15.68 -16.78 5.16
C PHE A 299 16.66 -17.81 4.60
N LEU A 300 17.96 -17.62 4.81
CA LEU A 300 19.00 -18.48 4.25
C LEU A 300 19.40 -19.59 5.21
N ARG A 301 19.62 -19.27 6.50
CA ARG A 301 20.05 -20.22 7.52
C ARG A 301 19.99 -19.63 8.94
N PRO A 302 19.91 -20.47 9.98
CA PRO A 302 20.11 -20.03 11.36
C PRO A 302 21.54 -19.55 11.65
N GLU A 303 21.71 -18.83 12.76
CA GLU A 303 23.03 -18.46 13.30
C GLU A 303 23.82 -19.71 13.71
N ARG A 304 25.14 -19.69 13.49
CA ARG A 304 26.06 -20.75 13.89
C ARG A 304 27.39 -20.16 14.33
N LYS A 305 28.08 -20.86 15.23
CA LYS A 305 29.48 -20.57 15.55
C LYS A 305 30.39 -21.15 14.47
N PHE A 306 31.56 -20.54 14.31
CA PHE A 306 32.62 -20.99 13.40
C PHE A 306 33.87 -21.23 14.21
N ASP A 307 34.61 -22.27 13.84
CA ASP A 307 35.80 -22.70 14.58
C ASP A 307 37.06 -21.92 14.13
N SER A 308 36.98 -21.20 13.01
CA SER A 308 38.05 -20.33 12.52
C SER A 308 37.53 -19.13 11.71
N VAL A 309 38.39 -18.12 11.53
CA VAL A 309 38.08 -16.93 10.72
C VAL A 309 37.91 -17.30 9.24
N GLU A 310 38.70 -18.25 8.74
CA GLU A 310 38.62 -18.74 7.36
C GLU A 310 37.30 -19.49 7.10
N GLU A 311 36.76 -20.19 8.10
CA GLU A 311 35.46 -20.82 7.99
C GLU A 311 34.33 -19.77 7.93
N LEU A 312 34.39 -18.76 8.80
CA LEU A 312 33.46 -17.63 8.77
C LEU A 312 33.50 -16.91 7.41
N GLN A 313 34.68 -16.61 6.89
CA GLN A 313 34.84 -15.92 5.60
C GLN A 313 34.25 -16.74 4.44
N ARG A 314 34.52 -18.06 4.39
CA ARG A 314 33.93 -18.95 3.37
C ARG A 314 32.41 -19.00 3.47
N GLN A 315 31.84 -19.00 4.68
CA GLN A 315 30.40 -19.00 4.84
C GLN A 315 29.78 -17.67 4.39
N ILE A 316 30.40 -16.54 4.69
CA ILE A 316 29.91 -15.22 4.26
C ILE A 316 29.87 -15.14 2.73
N LEU A 317 30.91 -15.60 2.02
CA LEU A 317 30.92 -15.61 0.55
C LEU A 317 29.79 -16.48 -0.02
N ARG A 318 29.51 -17.64 0.60
CA ARG A 318 28.39 -18.51 0.22
C ARG A 318 27.03 -17.84 0.48
N ASP A 319 26.89 -17.16 1.62
CA ASP A 319 25.68 -16.42 1.97
C ASP A 319 25.46 -15.25 0.98
N GLY A 320 26.54 -14.58 0.56
CA GLY A 320 26.52 -13.52 -0.46
C GLY A 320 26.04 -14.02 -1.81
N GLU A 321 26.57 -15.15 -2.30
CA GLU A 321 26.11 -15.74 -3.57
C GLU A 321 24.66 -16.25 -3.48
N ARG A 322 24.26 -16.84 -2.35
CA ARG A 322 22.86 -17.22 -2.12
C ARG A 322 21.94 -16.00 -2.08
N ALA A 323 22.35 -14.92 -1.42
CA ALA A 323 21.60 -13.67 -1.39
C ALA A 323 21.48 -13.05 -2.78
N ARG A 324 22.57 -13.05 -3.56
CA ARG A 324 22.57 -12.62 -4.96
C ARG A 324 21.53 -13.38 -5.77
N ARG A 325 21.49 -14.71 -5.68
CA ARG A 325 20.48 -15.55 -6.37
C ARG A 325 19.07 -15.32 -5.84
N ALA A 326 18.88 -15.20 -4.53
CA ALA A 326 17.56 -15.01 -3.94
C ALA A 326 16.94 -13.65 -4.30
N VAL A 327 17.76 -12.62 -4.53
CA VAL A 327 17.32 -11.27 -4.91
C VAL A 327 17.27 -11.10 -6.42
N LEU A 328 18.37 -11.41 -7.12
CA LEU A 328 18.52 -11.16 -8.55
C LEU A 328 18.17 -12.37 -9.41
N GLY A 329 17.74 -13.47 -8.82
CA GLY A 329 17.44 -14.74 -9.49
C GLY A 329 18.66 -15.42 -10.12
N ASP A 330 18.38 -16.59 -10.69
CA ASP A 330 19.27 -17.26 -11.64
C ASP A 330 18.80 -16.95 -13.07
N PRO A 331 19.62 -16.32 -13.93
CA PRO A 331 19.23 -16.02 -15.31
C PRO A 331 18.94 -17.27 -16.15
N ASP A 332 19.40 -18.46 -15.74
CA ASP A 332 19.26 -19.70 -16.49
C ASP A 332 18.04 -20.55 -16.06
N GLU A 333 17.26 -20.13 -15.06
CA GLU A 333 16.12 -20.87 -14.51
C GLU A 333 14.84 -20.84 -15.36
N GLY A 334 14.88 -20.24 -16.55
CA GLY A 334 13.70 -20.02 -17.39
C GLY A 334 12.71 -19.02 -16.77
N ILE A 335 11.50 -18.95 -17.31
CA ILE A 335 10.49 -18.02 -16.78
C ILE A 335 9.98 -18.52 -15.41
N ARG A 336 10.06 -17.65 -14.40
CA ARG A 336 9.60 -17.90 -13.02
C ARG A 336 8.56 -16.89 -12.55
N ALA A 337 8.45 -15.75 -13.23
CA ALA A 337 7.49 -14.70 -12.92
C ALA A 337 6.80 -14.17 -14.18
N VAL A 338 5.53 -13.79 -14.02
CA VAL A 338 4.77 -13.04 -15.02
C VAL A 338 4.30 -11.74 -14.39
N LEU A 339 4.76 -10.65 -14.98
CA LEU A 339 4.47 -9.29 -14.56
C LEU A 339 3.58 -8.63 -15.62
N PHE A 340 2.66 -7.77 -15.19
CA PHE A 340 1.69 -7.13 -16.06
C PHE A 340 1.73 -5.61 -15.91
N ASP A 341 1.47 -4.86 -16.98
CA ASP A 341 0.83 -3.57 -16.83
C ASP A 341 -0.63 -3.74 -16.33
N PHE A 342 -1.25 -2.67 -15.86
CA PHE A 342 -2.64 -2.70 -15.42
C PHE A 342 -3.62 -2.16 -16.46
N ASP A 343 -3.40 -0.94 -16.94
CA ASP A 343 -4.34 -0.19 -17.77
C ASP A 343 -4.25 -0.71 -19.21
N ASP A 344 -5.37 -1.04 -19.85
CA ASP A 344 -5.42 -1.65 -21.20
C ASP A 344 -4.70 -3.01 -21.35
N THR A 345 -4.21 -3.58 -20.24
CA THR A 345 -3.61 -4.93 -20.14
C THR A 345 -4.44 -5.88 -19.27
N LEU A 346 -4.77 -5.49 -18.03
CA LEU A 346 -5.63 -6.27 -17.11
C LEU A 346 -7.05 -5.69 -17.01
N GLN A 347 -7.24 -4.45 -17.43
CA GLN A 347 -8.54 -3.79 -17.50
C GLN A 347 -8.73 -3.02 -18.80
N ASP A 348 -9.98 -2.79 -19.19
CA ASP A 348 -10.36 -1.83 -20.21
C ASP A 348 -10.39 -0.42 -19.60
N ARG A 349 -9.32 0.36 -19.84
CA ARG A 349 -9.19 1.71 -19.26
C ARG A 349 -10.24 2.65 -19.85
N ALA A 350 -10.56 2.50 -21.13
CA ALA A 350 -11.55 3.35 -21.80
C ALA A 350 -12.95 3.12 -21.22
N ALA A 351 -13.38 1.87 -21.05
CA ALA A 351 -14.65 1.53 -20.41
C ALA A 351 -14.69 2.03 -18.96
N ALA A 352 -13.60 1.85 -18.21
CA ALA A 352 -13.52 2.36 -16.85
C ALA A 352 -13.64 3.89 -16.82
N PHE A 353 -12.93 4.59 -17.71
CA PHE A 353 -12.92 6.06 -17.73
C PHE A 353 -14.26 6.63 -18.17
N LEU A 354 -14.95 5.94 -19.09
CA LEU A 354 -16.32 6.24 -19.46
C LEU A 354 -17.29 6.14 -18.27
N GLY A 355 -17.12 5.13 -17.41
CA GLY A 355 -17.87 5.03 -16.15
C GLY A 355 -17.61 6.23 -15.22
N TYR A 356 -16.36 6.70 -15.14
CA TYR A 356 -16.04 7.92 -14.40
C TYR A 356 -16.67 9.16 -15.02
N CYS A 357 -16.65 9.28 -16.35
CA CYS A 357 -17.31 10.39 -17.06
C CYS A 357 -18.80 10.44 -16.75
N ASP A 358 -19.47 9.28 -16.67
CA ASP A 358 -20.88 9.19 -16.31
C ASP A 358 -21.11 9.68 -14.87
N TYR A 359 -20.26 9.27 -13.90
CA TYR A 359 -20.29 9.81 -12.54
C TYR A 359 -20.12 11.34 -12.53
N PHE A 360 -19.04 11.82 -13.16
CA PHE A 360 -18.66 13.22 -13.18
C PHE A 360 -19.77 14.11 -13.78
N LEU A 361 -20.32 13.73 -14.93
CA LEU A 361 -21.38 14.48 -15.60
C LEU A 361 -22.70 14.45 -14.83
N ASN A 362 -23.03 13.34 -14.18
CA ASN A 362 -24.25 13.26 -13.37
C ASN A 362 -24.14 14.08 -12.09
N LYS A 363 -22.95 14.15 -11.49
CA LYS A 363 -22.69 14.95 -10.30
C LYS A 363 -22.70 16.44 -10.62
N TYR A 364 -21.86 16.86 -11.56
CA TYR A 364 -21.59 18.29 -11.79
C TYR A 364 -22.53 18.95 -12.80
N PHE A 365 -23.17 18.16 -13.67
CA PHE A 365 -24.09 18.65 -14.68
C PHE A 365 -25.42 17.88 -14.67
N PRO A 366 -26.12 17.79 -13.52
CA PRO A 366 -27.27 16.91 -13.35
C PRO A 366 -28.41 17.21 -14.34
N VAL A 367 -28.65 18.50 -14.62
CA VAL A 367 -29.72 18.99 -15.50
C VAL A 367 -29.35 19.06 -16.99
N LEU A 368 -28.14 18.66 -17.36
CA LEU A 368 -27.67 18.73 -18.75
C LEU A 368 -28.44 17.73 -19.63
N PRO A 369 -28.94 18.12 -20.82
CA PRO A 369 -29.65 17.23 -21.71
C PRO A 369 -28.85 15.97 -22.05
N ALA A 370 -29.52 14.82 -22.19
CA ALA A 370 -28.86 13.53 -22.40
C ALA A 370 -27.92 13.52 -23.62
N GLY A 371 -28.33 14.14 -24.74
CA GLY A 371 -27.49 14.26 -25.93
C GLY A 371 -26.21 15.07 -25.70
N GLU A 372 -26.29 16.12 -24.88
CA GLU A 372 -25.14 16.96 -24.53
C GLU A 372 -24.22 16.27 -23.51
N LYS A 373 -24.78 15.52 -22.54
CA LYS A 373 -23.99 14.61 -21.68
C LYS A 373 -23.22 13.59 -22.52
N ALA A 374 -23.88 12.95 -23.49
CA ALA A 374 -23.22 12.00 -24.39
C ALA A 374 -22.09 12.66 -25.20
N ARG A 375 -22.29 13.88 -25.71
CA ARG A 375 -21.25 14.65 -26.41
C ARG A 375 -20.05 14.92 -25.51
N ARG A 376 -20.27 15.47 -24.31
CA ARG A 376 -19.20 15.78 -23.33
C ARG A 376 -18.47 14.52 -22.85
N ARG A 377 -19.19 13.43 -22.64
CA ARG A 377 -18.63 12.12 -22.28
C ARG A 377 -17.63 11.63 -23.33
N GLN A 378 -17.99 11.71 -24.60
CA GLN A 378 -17.10 11.33 -25.71
C GLN A 378 -15.91 12.30 -25.86
N GLU A 379 -16.14 13.58 -25.61
CA GLU A 379 -15.09 14.59 -25.59
C GLU A 379 -14.06 14.34 -24.48
N MET A 380 -14.53 14.04 -23.26
CA MET A 380 -13.68 13.66 -22.13
C MET A 380 -12.81 12.46 -22.48
N LEU A 381 -13.42 11.38 -23.02
CA LEU A 381 -12.68 10.18 -23.43
C LEU A 381 -11.62 10.50 -24.48
N ARG A 382 -12.00 11.22 -25.55
CA ARG A 382 -11.08 11.55 -26.65
C ARG A 382 -9.83 12.30 -26.17
N ARG A 383 -9.98 13.21 -25.21
CA ARG A 383 -8.86 13.97 -24.62
C ARG A 383 -8.01 13.16 -23.65
N ASN A 384 -8.53 12.04 -23.14
CA ASN A 384 -7.87 11.19 -22.16
C ASN A 384 -7.17 9.96 -22.79
N ASN A 385 -7.13 9.89 -24.12
CA ASN A 385 -6.78 8.67 -24.86
C ASN A 385 -5.32 8.59 -25.37
N GLY A 386 -4.33 9.02 -24.58
CA GLY A 386 -2.94 8.83 -24.96
C GLY A 386 -1.91 9.30 -23.94
N GLY A 387 -0.96 8.42 -23.61
CA GLY A 387 0.24 8.74 -22.83
C GLY A 387 -0.03 9.22 -21.39
N TYR A 388 0.98 9.88 -20.82
CA TYR A 388 0.87 10.50 -19.50
C TYR A 388 -0.05 11.73 -19.57
N VAL A 389 -1.14 11.72 -18.81
CA VAL A 389 -2.11 12.83 -18.74
C VAL A 389 -1.82 13.69 -17.52
N ASP A 390 -1.54 14.98 -17.74
CA ASP A 390 -1.60 16.00 -16.70
C ASP A 390 -3.08 16.30 -16.40
N TYR A 391 -3.64 15.61 -15.41
CA TYR A 391 -5.05 15.72 -15.06
C TYR A 391 -5.48 17.12 -14.58
N PRO A 392 -4.70 17.85 -13.77
CA PRO A 392 -4.99 19.25 -13.50
C PRO A 392 -5.12 20.10 -14.78
N ALA A 393 -4.18 20.00 -15.72
CA ALA A 393 -4.27 20.71 -16.99
C ALA A 393 -5.48 20.25 -17.83
N TYR A 394 -5.74 18.95 -17.85
CA TYR A 394 -6.89 18.33 -18.52
C TYR A 394 -8.23 18.91 -18.01
N PHE A 395 -8.44 18.94 -16.69
CA PHE A 395 -9.68 19.48 -16.12
C PHE A 395 -9.80 20.98 -16.34
N ARG A 396 -8.70 21.74 -16.22
CA ARG A 396 -8.69 23.18 -16.50
C ARG A 396 -9.17 23.47 -17.93
N ALA A 397 -8.64 22.74 -18.90
CA ALA A 397 -9.04 22.89 -20.30
C ALA A 397 -10.53 22.57 -20.52
N LEU A 398 -11.07 21.54 -19.86
CA LEU A 398 -12.50 21.22 -19.91
C LEU A 398 -13.36 22.35 -19.30
N PHE A 399 -12.94 22.92 -18.17
CA PHE A 399 -13.70 23.96 -17.48
C PHE A 399 -13.79 25.23 -18.33
N GLU A 400 -12.66 25.63 -18.92
CA GLU A 400 -12.56 26.78 -19.83
C GLU A 400 -13.46 26.59 -21.06
N GLU A 401 -13.35 25.45 -21.73
CA GLU A 401 -14.09 25.19 -22.97
C GLU A 401 -15.60 25.05 -22.76
N TRP A 402 -16.01 24.45 -21.65
CA TRP A 402 -17.44 24.35 -21.32
C TRP A 402 -18.01 25.62 -20.67
N GLY A 403 -17.18 26.63 -20.43
CA GLY A 403 -17.59 27.88 -19.79
C GLY A 403 -18.16 27.67 -18.38
N TRP A 404 -17.59 26.73 -17.62
CA TRP A 404 -18.11 26.34 -16.31
C TRP A 404 -17.73 27.36 -15.22
N LYS A 405 -18.57 28.39 -15.07
CA LYS A 405 -18.28 29.55 -14.21
C LYS A 405 -18.17 29.22 -12.72
N ASP A 406 -19.00 28.31 -12.22
CA ASP A 406 -19.08 27.93 -10.81
C ASP A 406 -18.42 26.56 -10.56
N ALA A 407 -17.36 26.24 -11.31
CA ALA A 407 -16.62 25.00 -11.14
C ALA A 407 -15.91 24.97 -9.77
N PRO A 408 -15.83 23.80 -9.11
CA PRO A 408 -14.93 23.62 -7.97
C PRO A 408 -13.46 23.86 -8.38
N ALA A 409 -12.57 23.97 -7.39
CA ALA A 409 -11.14 24.00 -7.69
C ALA A 409 -10.71 22.76 -8.48
N VAL A 410 -9.82 22.94 -9.46
CA VAL A 410 -9.30 21.84 -10.30
C VAL A 410 -8.65 20.77 -9.44
N GLU A 411 -7.97 21.17 -8.38
CA GLU A 411 -7.29 20.29 -7.43
C GLU A 411 -8.29 19.41 -6.67
N ASP A 412 -9.46 19.94 -6.31
CA ASP A 412 -10.52 19.18 -5.65
C ASP A 412 -11.12 18.15 -6.61
N VAL A 413 -11.39 18.54 -7.86
CA VAL A 413 -11.88 17.63 -8.90
C VAL A 413 -10.86 16.55 -9.24
N TYR A 414 -9.57 16.90 -9.34
CA TYR A 414 -8.52 15.91 -9.57
C TYR A 414 -8.36 14.95 -8.40
N ARG A 415 -8.48 15.45 -7.17
CA ARG A 415 -8.46 14.59 -5.99
C ARG A 415 -9.66 13.65 -5.94
N GLU A 416 -10.83 14.13 -6.30
CA GLU A 416 -12.02 13.30 -6.46
C GLU A 416 -11.84 12.26 -7.57
N PHE A 417 -11.27 12.65 -8.72
CA PHE A 417 -10.93 11.74 -9.80
C PHE A 417 -10.06 10.57 -9.32
N GLN A 418 -9.00 10.85 -8.54
CA GLN A 418 -8.12 9.82 -7.99
C GLN A 418 -8.84 8.82 -7.07
N ILE A 419 -9.99 9.20 -6.51
CA ILE A 419 -10.77 8.33 -5.62
C ILE A 419 -11.92 7.64 -6.37
N ARG A 420 -12.56 8.32 -7.32
CA ARG A 420 -13.78 7.86 -8.00
C ARG A 420 -13.52 7.07 -9.27
N PHE A 421 -12.49 7.40 -10.02
CA PHE A 421 -12.13 6.62 -11.21
C PHE A 421 -11.78 5.15 -10.87
N PRO A 422 -11.09 4.84 -9.76
CA PRO A 422 -10.91 3.45 -9.34
C PRO A 422 -12.20 2.69 -9.04
N ASP A 423 -13.30 3.37 -8.68
CA ASP A 423 -14.59 2.72 -8.41
C ASP A 423 -15.24 2.20 -9.70
N THR A 424 -14.73 2.59 -10.87
CA THR A 424 -15.26 2.23 -12.20
C THR A 424 -14.35 1.27 -12.96
N VAL A 425 -13.38 0.63 -12.30
CA VAL A 425 -12.50 -0.39 -12.90
C VAL A 425 -13.31 -1.42 -13.68
N ALA A 426 -12.86 -1.71 -14.90
CA ALA A 426 -13.47 -2.66 -15.82
C ALA A 426 -12.46 -3.74 -16.19
N LEU A 427 -12.29 -4.75 -15.33
CA LEU A 427 -11.34 -5.85 -15.59
C LEU A 427 -11.68 -6.59 -16.89
N LEU A 428 -10.65 -6.99 -17.63
CA LEU A 428 -10.82 -7.94 -18.72
C LEU A 428 -11.36 -9.27 -18.15
N PRO A 429 -12.30 -9.95 -18.83
CA PRO A 429 -12.89 -11.20 -18.32
C PRO A 429 -11.85 -12.28 -17.94
N GLU A 430 -10.71 -12.32 -18.64
CA GLU A 430 -9.64 -13.29 -18.41
C GLU A 430 -8.64 -12.89 -17.31
N ALA A 431 -8.65 -11.66 -16.82
CA ALA A 431 -7.64 -11.14 -15.90
C ALA A 431 -7.53 -11.98 -14.61
N VAL A 432 -8.66 -12.22 -13.93
CA VAL A 432 -8.68 -13.03 -12.70
C VAL A 432 -8.36 -14.51 -12.97
N PRO A 433 -9.02 -15.20 -13.93
CA PRO A 433 -8.70 -16.59 -14.25
C PRO A 433 -7.23 -16.82 -14.62
N VAL A 434 -6.62 -15.93 -15.42
CA VAL A 434 -5.23 -16.06 -15.84
C VAL A 434 -4.27 -15.90 -14.65
N LEU A 435 -4.49 -14.90 -13.79
CA LEU A 435 -3.67 -14.72 -12.57
C LEU A 435 -3.79 -15.93 -11.63
N GLN A 436 -4.98 -16.47 -11.44
CA GLN A 436 -5.18 -17.68 -10.63
C GLN A 436 -4.47 -18.90 -11.22
N GLU A 437 -4.57 -19.10 -12.54
CA GLU A 437 -3.94 -20.22 -13.24
C GLU A 437 -2.40 -20.13 -13.22
N LEU A 438 -1.84 -18.93 -13.40
CA LEU A 438 -0.39 -18.70 -13.27
C LEU A 438 0.11 -19.10 -11.88
N ARG A 439 -0.60 -18.68 -10.83
CA ARG A 439 -0.27 -19.06 -9.45
C ARG A 439 -0.38 -20.56 -9.23
N ARG A 440 -1.42 -21.20 -9.76
CA ARG A 440 -1.60 -22.66 -9.70
C ARG A 440 -0.43 -23.41 -10.35
N ARG A 441 0.16 -22.85 -11.40
CA ARG A 441 1.37 -23.37 -12.07
C ARG A 441 2.68 -23.03 -11.36
N GLY A 442 2.64 -22.27 -10.26
CA GLY A 442 3.81 -21.90 -9.46
C GLY A 442 4.58 -20.67 -9.97
N TYR A 443 3.99 -19.90 -10.89
CA TYR A 443 4.56 -18.62 -11.31
C TYR A 443 4.28 -17.54 -10.27
N ARG A 444 5.29 -16.68 -10.04
CA ARG A 444 5.08 -15.45 -9.29
C ARG A 444 4.37 -14.43 -10.16
N THR A 445 3.43 -13.70 -9.59
CA THR A 445 2.63 -12.70 -10.31
C THR A 445 2.85 -11.30 -9.75
N GLY A 446 2.80 -10.30 -10.61
CA GLY A 446 2.82 -8.92 -10.15
C GLY A 446 2.37 -7.90 -11.17
N VAL A 447 2.14 -6.68 -10.72
CA VAL A 447 1.77 -5.55 -11.57
C VAL A 447 2.81 -4.44 -11.46
N ILE A 448 3.14 -3.81 -12.59
CA ILE A 448 3.91 -2.57 -12.66
C ILE A 448 3.09 -1.54 -13.41
N THR A 449 2.59 -0.52 -12.71
CA THR A 449 1.67 0.48 -13.27
C THR A 449 2.20 1.91 -13.08
N ASN A 450 2.03 2.74 -14.12
CA ASN A 450 2.34 4.16 -14.04
C ASN A 450 1.13 4.95 -13.54
N GLY A 451 1.35 5.88 -12.62
CA GLY A 451 0.33 6.84 -12.18
C GLY A 451 0.51 7.29 -10.74
N PRO A 452 -0.37 8.20 -10.28
CA PRO A 452 -0.39 8.65 -8.89
C PRO A 452 -0.60 7.49 -7.91
N SER A 453 0.11 7.53 -6.78
CA SER A 453 0.06 6.52 -5.71
C SER A 453 -1.37 6.13 -5.34
N LEU A 454 -2.19 7.11 -4.96
CA LEU A 454 -3.58 6.91 -4.54
C LEU A 454 -4.43 6.23 -5.62
N LEU A 455 -4.38 6.76 -6.84
CA LEU A 455 -5.21 6.28 -7.95
C LEU A 455 -4.91 4.80 -8.25
N GLN A 456 -3.64 4.45 -8.42
CA GLN A 456 -3.26 3.11 -8.85
C GLN A 456 -3.37 2.09 -7.71
N ASN A 457 -3.01 2.45 -6.47
CA ASN A 457 -3.24 1.55 -5.33
C ASN A 457 -4.73 1.25 -5.14
N ARG A 458 -5.58 2.27 -5.26
CA ARG A 458 -7.03 2.09 -5.13
C ARG A 458 -7.59 1.23 -6.26
N LYS A 459 -7.14 1.40 -7.51
CA LYS A 459 -7.52 0.52 -8.64
C LYS A 459 -7.23 -0.95 -8.32
N LEU A 460 -6.03 -1.25 -7.83
CA LEU A 460 -5.61 -2.61 -7.47
C LEU A 460 -6.41 -3.19 -6.30
N ASP A 461 -6.75 -2.37 -5.31
CA ASP A 461 -7.52 -2.82 -4.15
C ASP A 461 -9.01 -3.01 -4.49
N VAL A 462 -9.63 -2.07 -5.21
CA VAL A 462 -11.06 -2.10 -5.57
C VAL A 462 -11.37 -3.18 -6.62
N SER A 463 -10.44 -3.42 -7.55
CA SER A 463 -10.55 -4.51 -8.54
C SER A 463 -10.55 -5.91 -7.92
N GLY A 464 -10.06 -6.05 -6.68
CA GLY A 464 -9.86 -7.34 -6.05
C GLY A 464 -8.67 -8.14 -6.58
N LEU A 465 -7.79 -7.54 -7.40
CA LEU A 465 -6.61 -8.22 -7.93
C LEU A 465 -5.48 -8.33 -6.90
N ARG A 466 -5.36 -7.39 -5.95
CA ARG A 466 -4.23 -7.35 -5.00
C ARG A 466 -3.93 -8.69 -4.30
N PRO A 467 -4.92 -9.48 -3.82
CA PRO A 467 -4.69 -10.79 -3.21
C PRO A 467 -4.14 -11.87 -4.17
N LEU A 468 -4.23 -11.64 -5.49
CA LEU A 468 -3.74 -12.54 -6.54
C LEU A 468 -2.33 -12.16 -7.02
N LEU A 469 -1.71 -11.13 -6.42
CA LEU A 469 -0.40 -10.63 -6.80
C LEU A 469 0.59 -10.90 -5.65
N ASP A 470 1.79 -11.36 -6.01
CA ASP A 470 2.89 -11.43 -5.05
C ASP A 470 3.49 -10.04 -4.78
N ILE A 471 3.47 -9.15 -5.79
CA ILE A 471 3.81 -7.73 -5.66
C ILE A 471 2.93 -6.83 -6.53
N ALA A 472 2.81 -5.56 -6.16
CA ALA A 472 2.48 -4.54 -7.13
C ALA A 472 3.35 -3.30 -6.90
N VAL A 473 3.84 -2.76 -8.01
CA VAL A 473 4.76 -1.62 -8.09
C VAL A 473 4.03 -0.48 -8.79
N VAL A 474 3.89 0.63 -8.08
CA VAL A 474 3.20 1.83 -8.55
C VAL A 474 4.22 2.93 -8.72
N SER A 475 4.35 3.51 -9.91
CA SER A 475 5.37 4.52 -10.18
C SER A 475 5.33 5.72 -9.23
N GLY A 476 4.12 6.12 -8.79
CA GLY A 476 3.91 7.19 -7.83
C GLY A 476 4.40 6.88 -6.41
N ASP A 477 4.52 5.59 -6.04
CA ASP A 477 5.15 5.16 -4.79
C ASP A 477 6.68 5.13 -4.92
N GLU A 478 7.17 4.72 -6.10
CA GLU A 478 8.61 4.53 -6.36
C GLU A 478 9.36 5.82 -6.71
N GLY A 479 8.66 6.85 -7.20
CA GLY A 479 9.28 8.04 -7.79
C GLY A 479 9.97 7.79 -9.14
N ILE A 480 9.80 6.60 -9.72
CA ILE A 480 10.35 6.18 -11.03
C ILE A 480 9.19 5.62 -11.86
N HIS A 481 9.17 5.90 -13.15
CA HIS A 481 8.09 5.49 -14.06
C HIS A 481 8.63 4.74 -15.28
N LYS A 482 7.82 3.82 -15.82
CA LYS A 482 8.09 3.21 -17.13
C LYS A 482 8.18 4.32 -18.20
N PRO A 483 9.12 4.27 -19.16
CA PRO A 483 9.94 3.12 -19.57
C PRO A 483 11.27 2.97 -18.82
N ASP A 484 11.54 3.69 -17.72
CA ASP A 484 12.80 3.53 -17.00
C ASP A 484 12.97 2.07 -16.57
N PRO A 485 14.05 1.37 -17.00
CA PRO A 485 14.21 -0.05 -16.74
C PRO A 485 14.35 -0.36 -15.24
N GLU A 486 14.67 0.62 -14.39
CA GLU A 486 14.87 0.39 -12.96
C GLU A 486 13.58 -0.01 -12.23
N ILE A 487 12.41 0.49 -12.64
CA ILE A 487 11.13 0.07 -12.02
C ILE A 487 10.88 -1.44 -12.22
N PHE A 488 11.28 -1.97 -13.38
CA PHE A 488 11.20 -3.39 -13.71
C PHE A 488 12.22 -4.21 -12.91
N ARG A 489 13.46 -3.72 -12.80
CA ARG A 489 14.50 -4.38 -12.00
C ARG A 489 14.12 -4.46 -10.52
N ARG A 490 13.55 -3.39 -9.96
CA ARG A 490 13.00 -3.37 -8.60
C ARG A 490 11.89 -4.39 -8.42
N ALA A 491 10.97 -4.50 -9.39
CA ALA A 491 9.90 -5.50 -9.36
C ALA A 491 10.46 -6.93 -9.36
N ALA A 492 11.38 -7.24 -10.28
CA ALA A 492 12.04 -8.54 -10.37
C ALA A 492 12.80 -8.88 -9.07
N ALA A 493 13.55 -7.91 -8.53
CA ALA A 493 14.31 -8.06 -7.30
C ALA A 493 13.43 -8.36 -6.08
N ARG A 494 12.29 -7.68 -5.95
CA ARG A 494 11.30 -7.93 -4.88
C ARG A 494 10.62 -9.28 -5.04
N LEU A 495 10.45 -9.76 -6.27
CA LEU A 495 10.04 -11.13 -6.55
C LEU A 495 11.14 -12.15 -6.31
N GLY A 496 12.40 -11.76 -6.21
CA GLY A 496 13.53 -12.68 -6.15
C GLY A 496 13.68 -13.51 -7.43
N VAL A 497 13.49 -12.87 -8.59
CA VAL A 497 13.58 -13.47 -9.93
C VAL A 497 14.49 -12.61 -10.79
N ALA A 498 15.29 -13.25 -11.65
CA ALA A 498 16.12 -12.53 -12.61
C ALA A 498 15.24 -11.85 -13.63
N CYS A 499 15.65 -10.68 -14.14
CA CYS A 499 14.89 -10.02 -15.20
C CYS A 499 14.69 -10.97 -16.40
N ALA A 500 15.70 -11.75 -16.78
CA ALA A 500 15.59 -12.77 -17.84
C ALA A 500 14.56 -13.88 -17.53
N GLY A 501 14.29 -14.15 -16.25
CA GLY A 501 13.26 -15.08 -15.78
C GLY A 501 11.86 -14.45 -15.62
N CYS A 502 11.69 -13.20 -16.06
CA CYS A 502 10.40 -12.50 -16.04
C CYS A 502 9.83 -12.35 -17.45
N LEU A 503 8.58 -12.76 -17.64
CA LEU A 503 7.75 -12.36 -18.76
C LEU A 503 7.00 -11.08 -18.36
N TYR A 504 7.07 -10.02 -19.18
CA TYR A 504 6.34 -8.78 -18.94
C TYR A 504 5.28 -8.57 -20.02
N VAL A 505 4.01 -8.47 -19.63
CA VAL A 505 2.88 -8.28 -20.54
C VAL A 505 2.39 -6.83 -20.43
N GLY A 506 2.31 -6.10 -21.53
CA GLY A 506 1.78 -4.73 -21.55
C GLY A 506 1.33 -4.27 -22.93
N ASP A 507 0.53 -3.21 -22.98
CA ASP A 507 -0.14 -2.70 -24.18
C ASP A 507 0.60 -1.53 -24.83
N HIS A 508 1.66 -0.99 -24.20
CA HIS A 508 2.33 0.20 -24.69
C HIS A 508 3.72 -0.10 -25.27
N PRO A 509 3.99 0.17 -26.57
CA PRO A 509 5.27 -0.15 -27.23
C PRO A 509 6.51 0.41 -26.54
N VAL A 510 6.44 1.64 -26.01
CA VAL A 510 7.57 2.28 -25.32
C VAL A 510 7.61 1.89 -23.84
N ASN A 511 6.61 2.29 -23.05
CA ASN A 511 6.56 2.06 -21.61
C ASN A 511 6.76 0.58 -21.24
N ASP A 512 6.09 -0.33 -21.95
CA ASP A 512 6.04 -1.73 -21.57
C ASP A 512 7.06 -2.55 -22.35
N VAL A 513 7.00 -2.52 -23.68
CA VAL A 513 7.86 -3.37 -24.50
C VAL A 513 9.31 -2.92 -24.48
N GLN A 514 9.59 -1.65 -24.79
CA GLN A 514 10.97 -1.14 -24.73
C GLN A 514 11.50 -1.09 -23.29
N GLY A 515 10.68 -0.61 -22.33
CA GLY A 515 11.07 -0.50 -20.92
C GLY A 515 11.46 -1.84 -20.29
N SER A 516 10.60 -2.86 -20.43
CA SER A 516 10.88 -4.20 -19.87
C SER A 516 12.05 -4.88 -20.59
N ARG A 517 12.18 -4.72 -21.92
CA ARG A 517 13.33 -5.23 -22.69
C ARG A 517 14.63 -4.59 -22.23
N ALA A 518 14.66 -3.28 -21.99
CA ALA A 518 15.84 -2.56 -21.48
C ALA A 518 16.22 -3.00 -20.05
N ALA A 519 15.27 -3.52 -19.29
CA ALA A 519 15.54 -4.16 -18.00
C ALA A 519 16.07 -5.61 -18.12
N GLY A 520 15.99 -6.21 -19.31
CA GLY A 520 16.38 -7.60 -19.57
C GLY A 520 15.25 -8.61 -19.38
N MET A 521 14.00 -8.17 -19.32
CA MET A 521 12.82 -9.05 -19.30
C MET A 521 12.42 -9.49 -20.71
N ARG A 522 11.60 -10.55 -20.79
CA ARG A 522 10.97 -10.98 -22.04
C ARG A 522 9.63 -10.23 -22.22
N PRO A 523 9.57 -9.20 -23.09
CA PRO A 523 8.32 -8.47 -23.32
C PRO A 523 7.33 -9.31 -24.12
N VAL A 524 6.05 -9.13 -23.83
CA VAL A 524 4.90 -9.58 -24.62
C VAL A 524 3.99 -8.39 -24.80
N TYR A 525 3.66 -8.09 -26.05
CA TYR A 525 2.74 -7.03 -26.40
C TYR A 525 1.32 -7.59 -26.40
N ILE A 526 0.44 -7.05 -25.56
CA ILE A 526 -0.99 -7.39 -25.62
C ILE A 526 -1.74 -6.35 -26.44
N ASN A 527 -2.42 -6.82 -27.47
CA ASN A 527 -3.26 -6.04 -28.35
C ASN A 527 -4.74 -6.42 -28.18
N ALA A 528 -5.23 -6.32 -26.94
CA ALA A 528 -6.59 -6.72 -26.57
C ALA A 528 -7.67 -5.89 -27.29
N PHE A 529 -7.33 -4.68 -27.72
CA PHE A 529 -8.27 -3.73 -28.32
C PHE A 529 -7.97 -3.40 -29.79
N GLY A 530 -7.05 -4.11 -30.44
CA GLY A 530 -6.74 -3.93 -31.87
C GLY A 530 -6.09 -2.58 -32.21
N ALA A 531 -5.25 -2.06 -31.32
CA ALA A 531 -4.34 -0.97 -31.64
C ALA A 531 -3.48 -1.37 -32.86
N GLY A 532 -3.40 -0.52 -33.88
CA GLY A 532 -2.59 -0.76 -35.09
C GLY A 532 -1.08 -0.60 -34.86
N LEU A 533 -0.58 -1.02 -33.70
CA LEU A 533 0.81 -0.92 -33.27
C LEU A 533 1.39 -2.33 -33.22
N HIS A 534 2.57 -2.52 -33.82
CA HIS A 534 3.25 -3.82 -33.86
C HIS A 534 4.71 -3.64 -33.44
N PRO A 535 5.01 -3.63 -32.13
CA PRO A 535 6.36 -3.38 -31.65
C PRO A 535 7.30 -4.51 -32.05
N GLU A 536 8.39 -4.16 -32.73
CA GLU A 536 9.37 -5.15 -33.20
C GLU A 536 9.96 -6.01 -32.07
N GLY A 537 10.09 -7.30 -32.33
CA GLY A 537 10.78 -8.26 -31.46
C GLY A 537 10.05 -8.62 -30.16
N ALA A 538 8.75 -8.34 -30.06
CA ALA A 538 7.90 -8.84 -28.96
C ALA A 538 6.78 -9.72 -29.55
N PRO A 539 6.49 -10.90 -28.98
CA PRO A 539 5.29 -11.65 -29.33
C PRO A 539 4.05 -10.79 -29.08
N GLU A 540 3.13 -10.81 -30.05
CA GLU A 540 1.82 -10.17 -29.94
C GLU A 540 0.77 -11.21 -29.55
N ILE A 541 -0.08 -10.87 -28.59
CA ILE A 541 -1.24 -11.66 -28.16
C ILE A 541 -2.49 -10.78 -28.19
N HIS A 542 -3.67 -11.37 -28.39
CA HIS A 542 -4.95 -10.65 -28.39
C HIS A 542 -5.82 -10.98 -27.17
N ALA A 543 -5.51 -12.08 -26.48
CA ALA A 543 -6.12 -12.47 -25.22
C ALA A 543 -5.05 -12.81 -24.18
N LEU A 544 -5.33 -12.53 -22.90
CA LEU A 544 -4.39 -12.79 -21.79
C LEU A 544 -4.06 -14.29 -21.68
N SER A 545 -5.00 -15.18 -22.00
CA SER A 545 -4.79 -16.62 -21.98
C SER A 545 -3.73 -17.13 -22.97
N GLU A 546 -3.42 -16.38 -24.02
CA GLU A 546 -2.39 -16.76 -25.00
C GLU A 546 -0.97 -16.76 -24.40
N ILE A 547 -0.75 -16.10 -23.25
CA ILE A 547 0.56 -16.13 -22.56
C ILE A 547 0.99 -17.55 -22.21
N PHE A 548 0.05 -18.48 -22.02
CA PHE A 548 0.37 -19.87 -21.66
C PHE A 548 1.08 -20.64 -22.77
N ALA A 549 1.03 -20.17 -24.03
CA ALA A 549 1.82 -20.74 -25.11
C ALA A 549 3.26 -20.21 -25.13
N LEU A 550 3.56 -19.16 -24.36
CA LEU A 550 4.86 -18.49 -24.29
C LEU A 550 5.69 -18.90 -23.06
N LEU A 551 5.04 -19.54 -22.09
CA LEU A 551 5.57 -20.08 -20.84
C LEU A 551 5.88 -21.58 -21.00
#